data_AF-A0A1M5FHJ4-F1
#
_entry.id   AF-A0A1M5FHJ4-F1
#
_cell.length_a   1.000
_cell.length_b   1.000
_cell.length_c   1.000
_cell.angle_alpha   90.00
_cell.angle_beta   90.00
_cell.angle_gamma   90.00
#
_symmetry.space_group_name_H-M   'P 1'
#
loop_
_entity.id
_entity.type
_entity.pdbx_description
1 polymer ?
#
loop_
_entity_poly.entity_id
_entity_poly.type
_entity_poly.pdbx_seq_one_letter_code
_entity_poly.pdbx_strand_id
1 'polypeptide(L)'
;MLTIFYDGHCPLCAAEMQTLQSLDTQKKLQLEDIHAKNFSERFPYIDKVEADRLLHGQLANGKIIKGLDVTCLAWKLVGKHKWMQTLRWPVIRFFADMGYKFFARYRHQISSFVTGKPRCESCLKDRCDL
;
A
#
# COMPACT_ATOMS: atom_id res chain seq x y z
N MET A 1 -12.75 -11.84 9.69
CA MET A 1 -12.50 -10.76 8.72
C MET A 1 -11.33 -9.93 9.22
N LEU A 2 -10.47 -9.46 8.32
CA LEU A 2 -9.35 -8.57 8.59
C LEU A 2 -9.54 -7.30 7.76
N THR A 3 -9.64 -6.16 8.43
CA THR A 3 -9.63 -4.85 7.77
C THR A 3 -8.19 -4.35 7.70
N ILE A 4 -7.70 -3.95 6.53
CA ILE A 4 -6.34 -3.47 6.30
C ILE A 4 -6.42 -1.99 5.96
N PHE A 5 -5.71 -1.18 6.73
CA PHE A 5 -5.60 0.26 6.53
C PHE A 5 -4.31 0.56 5.79
N TYR A 6 -4.40 1.06 4.56
CA TYR A 6 -3.25 1.25 3.68
C TYR A 6 -3.24 2.65 3.06
N ASP A 7 -2.07 3.05 2.57
CA ASP A 7 -1.90 4.29 1.79
C ASP A 7 -2.22 4.03 0.30
N GLY A 8 -3.32 4.62 -0.20
CA GLY A 8 -3.70 4.58 -1.60
C GLY A 8 -2.88 5.46 -2.54
N HIS A 9 -2.11 6.43 -2.03
CA HIS A 9 -1.20 7.27 -2.83
C HIS A 9 0.15 6.58 -3.12
N CYS A 10 0.50 5.54 -2.36
CA CYS A 10 1.67 4.71 -2.65
C CYS A 10 1.34 3.63 -3.71
N PRO A 11 1.87 3.71 -4.94
CA PRO A 11 1.53 2.78 -6.01
C PRO A 11 1.95 1.33 -5.70
N LEU A 12 2.99 1.14 -4.87
CA LEU A 12 3.43 -0.18 -4.43
C LEU A 12 2.42 -0.81 -3.47
N CYS A 13 1.97 -0.05 -2.45
CA CYS A 13 0.99 -0.51 -1.48
C CYS A 13 -0.36 -0.77 -2.15
N ALA A 14 -0.81 0.12 -3.03
CA ALA A 14 -2.04 -0.06 -3.79
C ALA A 14 -2.01 -1.33 -4.67
N ALA A 15 -0.90 -1.60 -5.37
CA ALA A 15 -0.75 -2.81 -6.18
C ALA A 15 -0.75 -4.10 -5.34
N GLU A 16 -0.10 -4.09 -4.17
CA GLU A 16 -0.15 -5.22 -3.23
C GLU A 16 -1.58 -5.48 -2.74
N MET A 17 -2.30 -4.42 -2.36
CA MET A 17 -3.67 -4.52 -1.88
C MET A 17 -4.63 -5.00 -2.97
N GLN A 18 -4.51 -4.53 -4.21
CA GLN A 18 -5.27 -5.05 -5.35
C GLN A 18 -5.02 -6.54 -5.59
N THR A 19 -3.76 -6.97 -5.47
CA THR A 19 -3.39 -8.38 -5.60
C THR A 19 -4.07 -9.21 -4.50
N LEU A 20 -3.97 -8.78 -3.23
CA LEU A 20 -4.66 -9.42 -2.11
C LEU A 20 -6.18 -9.50 -2.31
N GLN A 21 -6.80 -8.42 -2.79
CA GLN A 21 -8.24 -8.36 -3.03
C GLN A 21 -8.69 -9.33 -4.13
N SER A 22 -7.90 -9.47 -5.20
CA SER A 22 -8.21 -10.42 -6.29
C SER A 22 -8.04 -11.88 -5.86
N LEU A 23 -7.16 -12.15 -4.89
CA LEU A 23 -6.95 -13.47 -4.31
C LEU A 23 -7.97 -13.80 -3.20
N ASP A 24 -8.64 -12.80 -2.64
CA ASP A 24 -9.62 -12.95 -1.57
C ASP A 24 -10.98 -13.46 -2.07
N THR A 25 -11.02 -14.68 -2.55
CA THR A 25 -12.24 -15.34 -3.04
C THR A 25 -13.30 -15.54 -1.96
N GLN A 26 -12.90 -15.53 -0.68
CA GLN A 26 -13.78 -15.74 0.47
C GLN A 26 -14.21 -14.43 1.14
N LYS A 27 -13.86 -13.27 0.58
CA LYS A 27 -14.19 -11.93 1.13
C LYS A 27 -13.81 -11.79 2.61
N LYS A 28 -12.65 -12.32 2.99
CA LYS A 28 -12.12 -12.29 4.35
C LYS A 28 -11.33 -11.02 4.65
N LEU A 29 -10.98 -10.25 3.62
CA LEU A 29 -10.28 -8.99 3.70
C LEU A 29 -11.23 -7.82 3.41
N GLN A 30 -11.03 -6.73 4.14
CA GLN A 30 -11.61 -5.44 3.84
C GLN A 30 -10.46 -4.44 3.72
N LEU A 31 -10.42 -3.68 2.63
CA LEU A 31 -9.36 -2.71 2.37
C LEU A 31 -9.90 -1.30 2.58
N GLU A 32 -9.16 -0.50 3.34
CA GLU A 32 -9.55 0.87 3.68
C GLU A 32 -8.38 1.81 3.43
N ASP A 33 -8.57 2.76 2.52
CA ASP A 33 -7.57 3.79 2.22
C ASP A 33 -7.60 4.88 3.29
N ILE A 34 -6.46 5.12 3.94
CA ILE A 34 -6.30 6.13 4.98
C ILE A 34 -6.52 7.57 4.46
N HIS A 35 -6.41 7.77 3.14
CA HIS A 35 -6.64 9.04 2.46
C HIS A 35 -8.08 9.23 1.96
N ALA A 36 -8.96 8.24 2.15
CA ALA A 36 -10.38 8.41 1.84
C ALA A 36 -10.98 9.57 2.64
N LYS A 37 -11.83 10.38 1.99
CA LYS A 37 -12.42 11.61 2.56
C LYS A 37 -13.09 11.37 3.93
N ASN A 38 -13.76 10.24 4.08
CA ASN A 38 -14.53 9.90 5.29
C ASN A 38 -13.77 8.95 6.23
N PHE A 39 -12.46 8.73 6.02
CA PHE A 39 -11.71 7.77 6.82
C PHE A 39 -11.71 8.13 8.31
N SER A 40 -11.45 9.41 8.64
CA SER A 40 -11.38 9.86 10.03
C SER A 40 -12.72 9.77 10.76
N GLU A 41 -13.83 9.85 10.02
CA GLU A 41 -15.19 9.68 10.57
C GLU A 41 -15.50 8.21 10.85
N ARG A 42 -15.08 7.33 9.94
CA ARG A 42 -15.33 5.87 10.05
C ARG A 42 -14.40 5.19 11.05
N PHE A 43 -13.17 5.66 11.16
CA PHE A 43 -12.11 5.06 11.96
C PHE A 43 -11.36 6.10 12.81
N PRO A 44 -12.05 6.81 13.73
CA PRO A 44 -11.46 7.89 14.52
C PRO A 44 -10.35 7.42 15.48
N TYR A 45 -10.32 6.12 15.79
CA TYR A 45 -9.32 5.48 16.66
C TYR A 45 -8.05 5.03 15.92
N ILE A 46 -7.98 5.19 14.59
CA ILE A 46 -6.78 4.88 13.81
C ILE A 46 -6.02 6.17 13.53
N ASP A 47 -4.81 6.27 14.07
CA ASP A 47 -3.88 7.34 13.72
C ASP A 47 -3.37 7.13 12.28
N LYS A 48 -3.73 8.06 11.39
CA LYS A 48 -3.31 8.05 9.99
C LYS A 48 -1.80 8.17 9.82
N VAL A 49 -1.14 8.99 10.64
CA VAL A 49 0.31 9.22 10.56
C VAL A 49 1.05 7.96 10.97
N GLU A 50 0.57 7.26 12.01
CA GLU A 50 1.12 5.95 12.32
C GLU A 50 0.80 4.90 11.24
N ALA A 51 -0.42 4.88 10.70
CA ALA A 51 -0.83 3.91 9.68
C ALA A 51 -0.03 4.06 8.37
N ASP A 52 0.34 5.29 8.03
CA ASP A 52 1.22 5.61 6.90
C ASP A 52 2.65 5.08 7.13
N ARG A 53 3.16 5.21 8.35
CA ARG A 53 4.51 4.72 8.72
C ARG A 53 4.57 3.19 8.84
N LEU A 54 3.50 2.60 9.37
CA LEU A 54 3.43 1.17 9.68
C LEU A 54 2.04 0.64 9.38
N LEU A 55 1.96 -0.35 8.49
CA LEU A 55 0.70 -0.96 8.06
C LEU A 55 -0.16 -1.37 9.27
N HIS A 56 -1.41 -0.94 9.30
CA HIS A 56 -2.35 -1.30 10.35
C HIS A 56 -3.39 -2.29 9.84
N GLY A 57 -3.80 -3.20 10.71
CA GLY A 57 -4.91 -4.10 10.47
C GLY A 57 -5.80 -4.22 11.69
N GLN A 58 -7.10 -4.36 11.48
CA GLN A 58 -8.08 -4.61 12.52
C GLN A 58 -8.73 -5.97 12.32
N LEU A 59 -8.70 -6.79 13.38
CA LEU A 59 -9.40 -8.06 13.43
C LEU A 59 -10.88 -7.86 13.71
N ALA A 60 -11.70 -8.86 13.38
CA ALA A 60 -13.14 -8.84 13.65
C ALA A 60 -13.52 -8.65 15.14
N ASN A 61 -12.62 -8.96 16.07
CA ASN A 61 -12.81 -8.71 17.50
C ASN A 61 -12.38 -7.29 17.94
N GLY A 62 -12.08 -6.40 16.99
CA GLY A 62 -11.62 -5.03 17.24
C GLY A 62 -10.12 -4.90 17.53
N LYS A 63 -9.38 -6.00 17.73
CA LYS A 63 -7.94 -5.94 18.02
C LYS A 63 -7.16 -5.38 16.83
N ILE A 64 -6.31 -4.38 17.10
CA ILE A 64 -5.37 -3.84 16.14
C ILE A 64 -4.09 -4.66 16.12
N ILE A 65 -3.63 -5.00 14.93
CA ILE A 65 -2.34 -5.60 14.63
C ILE A 65 -1.57 -4.67 13.67
N LYS A 66 -0.24 -4.73 13.68
CA LYS A 66 0.60 -3.78 12.94
C LYS A 66 1.71 -4.48 12.15
N GLY A 67 2.21 -3.80 11.12
CA GLY A 67 3.34 -4.20 10.31
C GLY A 67 3.19 -5.59 9.68
N LEU A 68 4.24 -6.40 9.80
CA LEU A 68 4.35 -7.70 9.15
C LEU A 68 3.25 -8.69 9.58
N ASP A 69 2.71 -8.54 10.79
CA ASP A 69 1.63 -9.40 11.28
C ASP A 69 0.35 -9.23 10.46
N VAL A 70 0.07 -8.00 10.00
CA VAL A 70 -1.05 -7.69 9.11
C VAL A 70 -0.88 -8.41 7.79
N THR A 71 0.29 -8.27 7.16
CA THR A 71 0.61 -8.90 5.89
C THR A 71 0.54 -10.42 6.01
N CYS A 72 1.20 -11.00 7.02
CA CYS A 72 1.20 -12.45 7.25
C CYS A 72 -0.23 -13.01 7.40
N LEU A 73 -1.08 -12.31 8.15
CA LEU A 73 -2.46 -12.73 8.34
C LEU A 73 -3.29 -12.56 7.06
N ALA A 74 -3.12 -11.46 6.32
CA ALA A 74 -3.83 -11.22 5.07
C ALA A 74 -3.56 -12.35 4.05
N TRP A 75 -2.30 -12.71 3.85
CA TRP A 75 -1.89 -13.78 2.94
C TRP A 75 -2.31 -15.17 3.43
N LYS A 76 -2.39 -15.38 4.75
CA LYS A 76 -2.97 -16.59 5.34
C LYS A 76 -4.47 -16.69 5.03
N LEU A 77 -5.21 -15.58 5.13
CA LEU A 77 -6.66 -15.54 4.93
C LEU A 77 -7.07 -15.79 3.46
N VAL A 78 -6.29 -15.29 2.50
CA VAL A 78 -6.51 -15.54 1.06
C VAL A 78 -6.02 -16.92 0.59
N GLY A 79 -5.58 -17.80 1.49
CA GLY A 79 -5.23 -19.19 1.18
C GLY A 79 -3.94 -19.37 0.37
N LYS A 80 -3.12 -18.31 0.23
CA LYS A 80 -1.86 -18.33 -0.54
C LYS A 80 -0.60 -18.37 0.34
N HIS A 81 -0.73 -18.82 1.59
CA HIS A 81 0.38 -18.94 2.56
C HIS A 81 1.64 -19.64 1.98
N LYS A 82 1.47 -20.60 1.07
CA LYS A 82 2.59 -21.33 0.42
C LYS A 82 3.45 -20.46 -0.51
N TRP A 83 2.87 -19.47 -1.21
CA TRP A 83 3.61 -18.58 -2.11
C TRP A 83 4.35 -17.45 -1.35
N MET A 84 3.79 -17.01 -0.23
CA MET A 84 4.42 -15.96 0.59
C MET A 84 5.68 -16.45 1.34
N GLN A 85 5.81 -17.75 1.61
CA GLN A 85 7.05 -18.31 2.15
C GLN A 85 8.23 -18.16 1.17
N THR A 86 7.97 -18.17 -0.14
CA THR A 86 8.99 -17.95 -1.18
C THR A 86 9.43 -16.48 -1.25
N LEU A 87 8.52 -15.53 -1.08
CA LEU A 87 8.83 -14.08 -1.02
C LEU A 87 9.52 -13.66 0.29
N ARG A 88 9.38 -14.45 1.37
CA ARG A 88 10.09 -14.25 2.65
C ARG A 88 11.55 -14.74 2.61
N TRP A 89 12.06 -15.22 1.47
CA TRP A 89 13.46 -15.55 1.38
C TRP A 89 14.30 -14.28 1.54
N PRO A 90 15.27 -14.25 2.48
CA PRO A 90 16.06 -13.06 2.79
C PRO A 90 16.78 -12.48 1.57
N VAL A 91 17.02 -13.32 0.56
CA VAL A 91 17.60 -12.95 -0.73
C VAL A 91 16.68 -12.01 -1.53
N ILE A 92 15.38 -12.31 -1.68
CA ILE A 92 14.44 -11.47 -2.43
C ILE A 92 14.18 -10.15 -1.70
N ARG A 93 14.09 -10.21 -0.37
CA ARG A 93 13.96 -9.00 0.47
C ARG A 93 15.20 -8.11 0.37
N PHE A 94 16.40 -8.68 0.30
CA PHE A 94 17.64 -7.93 0.09
C PHE A 94 17.67 -7.24 -1.29
N PHE A 95 17.24 -7.93 -2.36
CA PHE A 95 17.17 -7.32 -3.70
C PHE A 95 16.05 -6.27 -3.81
N ALA A 96 14.90 -6.47 -3.16
CA ALA A 96 13.81 -5.50 -3.13
C ALA A 96 14.19 -4.24 -2.34
N ASP A 97 14.84 -4.37 -1.19
CA ASP A 97 15.32 -3.23 -0.41
C ASP A 97 16.47 -2.49 -1.12
N MET A 98 17.35 -3.21 -1.81
CA MET A 98 18.42 -2.61 -2.62
C MET A 98 17.85 -1.88 -3.84
N GLY A 99 16.88 -2.49 -4.54
CA GLY A 99 16.17 -1.89 -5.66
C GLY A 99 15.34 -0.67 -5.23
N TYR A 100 14.70 -0.72 -4.08
CA TYR A 100 13.93 0.40 -3.53
C TYR A 100 14.83 1.56 -3.08
N LYS A 101 15.99 1.28 -2.46
CA LYS A 101 17.00 2.31 -2.14
C LYS A 101 17.60 2.92 -3.41
N PHE A 102 17.80 2.13 -4.46
CA PHE A 102 18.27 2.62 -5.76
C PHE A 102 17.21 3.48 -6.44
N PHE A 103 15.95 3.05 -6.45
CA PHE A 103 14.81 3.80 -6.98
C PHE A 103 14.55 5.10 -6.22
N ALA A 104 14.58 5.08 -4.88
CA ALA A 104 14.42 6.26 -4.05
C ALA A 104 15.56 7.28 -4.24
N ARG A 105 16.79 6.80 -4.51
CA ARG A 105 17.96 7.66 -4.78
C ARG A 105 17.98 8.24 -6.20
N TYR A 106 17.37 7.57 -7.18
CA TYR A 106 17.32 8.01 -8.59
C TYR A 106 15.97 8.59 -9.04
N ARG A 107 15.01 8.77 -8.11
CA ARG A 107 13.63 9.25 -8.35
C ARG A 107 13.53 10.49 -9.25
N HIS A 108 14.49 11.41 -9.19
CA HIS A 108 14.48 12.63 -10.01
C HIS A 108 15.06 12.45 -11.43
N GLN A 109 15.97 11.48 -11.64
CA GLN A 109 16.62 11.28 -12.93
C GLN A 109 15.82 10.34 -13.84
N ILE A 110 15.15 9.34 -13.28
CA ILE A 110 14.29 8.42 -14.06
C ILE A 110 13.07 9.15 -14.63
N SER A 111 12.52 10.12 -13.89
CA SER A 111 11.47 11.03 -14.38
C SER A 111 11.92 11.85 -15.59
N SER A 112 13.17 12.32 -15.63
CA SER A 112 13.69 13.08 -16.77
C SER A 112 13.90 12.21 -18.01
N PHE A 113 14.27 10.94 -17.83
CA PHE A 113 14.59 10.04 -18.94
C PHE A 113 13.35 9.41 -19.56
N VAL A 114 12.32 9.11 -18.76
CA VAL A 114 11.07 8.51 -19.25
C VAL A 114 10.12 9.54 -19.85
N THR A 115 10.16 10.81 -19.41
CA THR A 115 9.14 11.80 -19.80
C THR A 115 9.59 12.80 -20.86
N GLY A 116 10.89 12.93 -21.17
CA GLY A 116 11.39 13.71 -22.31
C GLY A 116 10.92 15.18 -22.37
N LYS A 117 10.40 15.74 -21.27
CA LYS A 117 9.93 17.13 -21.20
C LYS A 117 10.58 17.83 -20.00
N PRO A 118 11.21 19.00 -20.20
CA PRO A 118 11.62 19.83 -19.08
C PRO A 118 10.39 20.23 -18.26
N ARG A 119 10.60 20.32 -16.95
CA ARG A 119 9.60 20.63 -15.94
C ARG A 119 8.81 21.88 -16.35
N CYS A 120 7.49 21.77 -16.54
CA CYS A 120 6.60 22.91 -16.38
C CYS A 120 6.10 22.92 -14.94
N GLU A 121 6.28 24.06 -14.29
CA GLU A 121 5.66 24.41 -13.02
C GLU A 121 4.14 24.35 -13.15
N SER A 122 3.49 23.84 -12.10
CA SER A 122 2.12 24.20 -11.69
C SER A 122 1.07 24.36 -12.80
N CYS A 123 0.28 23.33 -13.05
CA CYS A 123 -1.11 23.52 -13.51
C CYS A 123 -2.06 23.17 -12.37
N LEU A 124 -2.16 24.11 -11.44
CA LEU A 124 -3.39 24.40 -10.72
C LEU A 124 -4.43 24.91 -11.74
N LYS A 125 -5.68 24.47 -11.56
CA LYS A 125 -6.94 25.11 -12.00
C LYS A 125 -7.39 24.97 -13.47
N ASP A 126 -8.58 24.37 -13.58
CA ASP A 126 -9.78 24.88 -14.27
C ASP A 126 -9.59 25.62 -15.60
N ARG A 127 -9.86 24.94 -16.72
CA ARG A 127 -11.01 25.21 -17.62
C ARG A 127 -10.89 24.40 -18.92
N CYS A 128 -11.93 23.60 -19.21
CA CYS A 128 -12.36 23.40 -20.60
C CYS A 128 -12.87 24.75 -21.12
N ASP A 129 -12.51 25.13 -22.34
CA ASP A 129 -13.46 25.54 -23.39
C ASP A 129 -12.74 26.10 -24.63
N LEU A 130 -13.32 25.69 -25.78
CA LEU A 130 -13.13 26.08 -27.20
C LEU A 130 -11.87 25.56 -27.92
#